data_AF-A0AAX3KRX4-F1
#
_entry.id   AF-A0AAX3KRX4-F1
#
_cell.length_a   1.000
_cell.length_b   1.000
_cell.length_c   1.000
_cell.angle_alpha   90.00
_cell.angle_beta   90.00
_cell.angle_gamma   90.00
#
_symmetry.space_group_name_H-M   'P 1'
#
loop_
_entity.id
_entity.type
_entity.pdbx_description
1 polymer ?
#
loop_
_entity_poly.entity_id
_entity_poly.type
_entity_poly.pdbx_seq_one_letter_code
_entity_poly.pdbx_strand_id
1 'polypeptide(L)'
;MIKLAADSSPVAKFIRHRRLVADMRLPGVVAAEFQGWVGSCSVRYRLRGAEHADVISSVDEALLVAGMLSAPLAGADSVRVEPATSGQADFRTALEWGRARLGEVDLAKLLAWWSL
;
A
#
# COMPACT_ATOMS: atom_id res chain seq x y z
N MET A 1 -23.27 16.18 43.32
CA MET A 1 -21.81 16.22 43.07
C MET A 1 -21.53 15.33 41.87
N ILE A 2 -21.32 15.93 40.69
CA ILE A 2 -21.12 15.23 39.41
C ILE A 2 -19.63 14.89 39.30
N LYS A 3 -19.29 13.64 38.96
CA LYS A 3 -17.93 13.23 38.62
C LYS A 3 -17.90 12.71 37.19
N LEU A 4 -17.43 13.55 36.28
CA LEU A 4 -16.92 13.16 34.98
C LEU A 4 -15.50 12.61 35.16
N ALA A 5 -15.24 11.44 34.61
CA ALA A 5 -13.94 11.08 34.07
C ALA A 5 -14.15 9.97 33.04
N ALA A 6 -14.07 10.35 31.77
CA ALA A 6 -13.85 9.42 30.67
C ALA A 6 -12.43 8.86 30.80
N ASP A 7 -12.23 7.58 30.52
CA ASP A 7 -10.95 7.17 29.95
C ASP A 7 -11.08 5.98 29.00
N SER A 8 -11.00 6.36 27.71
CA SER A 8 -10.21 5.73 26.65
C SER A 8 -10.30 4.21 26.46
N SER A 9 -11.28 3.81 25.65
CA SER A 9 -11.32 2.50 24.98
C SER A 9 -10.06 2.25 24.13
N PRO A 10 -9.45 1.05 24.13
CA PRO A 10 -8.25 0.72 23.35
C PRO A 10 -8.45 0.82 21.82
N VAL A 11 -9.69 0.97 21.37
CA VAL A 11 -10.06 0.98 19.94
C VAL A 11 -9.61 2.26 19.23
N ALA A 12 -9.41 3.37 19.95
CA ALA A 12 -9.10 4.67 19.33
C ALA A 12 -7.70 4.75 18.70
N LYS A 13 -6.77 3.85 19.08
CA LYS A 13 -5.38 3.87 18.55
C LYS A 13 -5.26 3.19 17.18
N PHE A 14 -6.11 2.21 16.86
CA PHE A 14 -6.08 1.48 15.59
C PHE A 14 -6.87 2.16 14.46
N ILE A 15 -7.73 3.14 14.78
CA ILE A 15 -8.54 3.84 13.77
C ILE A 15 -7.72 4.86 12.97
N ARG A 16 -6.60 5.37 13.52
CA ARG A 16 -5.79 6.40 12.84
C ARG A 16 -5.14 5.89 11.54
N HIS A 17 -4.76 4.62 11.47
CA HIS A 17 -4.18 4.03 10.25
C HIS A 17 -5.23 3.75 9.17
N ARG A 18 -6.46 3.35 9.55
CA ARG A 18 -7.57 3.17 8.60
C ARG A 18 -7.92 4.43 7.81
N ARG A 19 -7.64 5.62 8.38
CA ARG A 19 -8.05 6.90 7.79
C ARG A 19 -7.05 7.46 6.78
N LEU A 20 -5.77 7.09 6.84
CA LEU A 20 -4.80 7.49 5.81
C LEU A 20 -5.12 6.83 4.45
N VAL A 21 -5.71 5.63 4.47
CA VAL A 21 -5.99 4.80 3.30
C VAL A 21 -7.30 5.17 2.59
N ALA A 22 -8.34 5.51 3.34
CA ALA A 22 -9.68 5.72 2.77
C ALA A 22 -9.82 6.99 1.91
N ASP A 23 -8.98 8.00 2.14
CA ASP A 23 -9.08 9.31 1.47
C ASP A 23 -7.99 9.54 0.40
N MET A 24 -6.98 8.68 0.26
CA MET A 24 -5.94 8.82 -0.76
C MET A 24 -6.32 8.12 -2.07
N ARG A 25 -7.03 8.84 -2.93
CA ARG A 25 -7.12 8.48 -4.36
C ARG A 25 -5.77 8.75 -5.03
N LEU A 26 -4.92 7.73 -5.09
CA LEU A 26 -3.67 7.79 -5.85
C LEU A 26 -4.01 7.89 -7.36
N PRO A 27 -3.47 8.89 -8.09
CA PRO A 27 -3.71 9.01 -9.53
C PRO A 27 -3.30 7.74 -10.29
N GLY A 28 -4.19 7.23 -11.14
CA GLY A 28 -3.91 6.06 -11.98
C GLY A 28 -3.95 4.70 -11.25
N VAL A 29 -4.25 4.68 -9.95
CA VAL A 29 -4.42 3.44 -9.17
C VAL A 29 -5.91 3.13 -9.01
N VAL A 30 -6.29 1.90 -9.35
CA VAL A 30 -7.64 1.38 -9.10
C VAL A 30 -7.60 0.45 -7.89
N ALA A 31 -8.16 0.88 -6.77
CA ALA A 31 -8.33 0.01 -5.62
C ALA A 31 -9.77 -0.47 -5.51
N ALA A 32 -9.97 -1.74 -5.19
CA ALA A 32 -11.29 -2.24 -4.82
C ALA A 32 -11.75 -1.63 -3.47
N GLU A 33 -13.07 -1.62 -3.21
CA GLU A 33 -13.64 -0.92 -2.06
C GLU A 33 -13.04 -1.39 -0.73
N PHE A 34 -12.30 -0.50 -0.06
CA PHE A 34 -11.48 -0.78 1.13
C PHE A 34 -12.24 -1.10 2.42
N GLN A 35 -13.58 -1.09 2.42
CA GLN A 35 -14.34 -1.24 3.67
C GLN A 35 -14.10 -2.61 4.31
N GLY A 36 -13.19 -2.66 5.29
CA GLY A 36 -12.93 -3.84 6.12
C GLY A 36 -11.72 -4.68 5.73
N TRP A 37 -10.83 -4.23 4.84
CA TRP A 37 -9.67 -5.02 4.47
C TRP A 37 -8.68 -5.14 5.63
N VAL A 38 -8.25 -6.37 5.91
CA VAL A 38 -7.24 -6.70 6.90
C VAL A 38 -6.40 -7.83 6.33
N GLY A 39 -5.07 -7.73 6.46
CA GLY A 39 -4.14 -8.74 5.99
C GLY A 39 -3.52 -8.39 4.65
N SER A 40 -3.07 -9.41 3.93
CA SER A 40 -2.30 -9.26 2.70
C SER A 40 -3.16 -8.82 1.52
N CYS A 41 -2.55 -8.05 0.61
CA CYS A 41 -3.19 -7.54 -0.60
C CYS A 41 -2.40 -7.97 -1.83
N SER A 42 -3.08 -8.23 -2.93
CA SER A 42 -2.46 -8.36 -4.25
C SER A 42 -2.32 -6.99 -4.89
N VAL A 43 -1.11 -6.66 -5.35
CA VAL A 43 -0.84 -5.50 -6.20
C VAL A 43 -0.59 -6.00 -7.62
N ARG A 44 -1.49 -5.67 -8.53
CA ARG A 44 -1.39 -6.01 -9.95
C ARG A 44 -0.97 -4.79 -10.74
N TYR A 45 -0.05 -4.94 -11.68
CA TYR A 45 0.45 -3.82 -12.46
C TYR A 45 1.10 -4.32 -13.74
N ARG A 46 1.20 -3.44 -14.73
CA ARG A 46 1.95 -3.69 -15.95
C ARG A 46 3.23 -2.87 -15.94
N LEU A 47 4.37 -3.51 -16.14
CA LEU A 47 5.68 -2.88 -16.19
C LEU A 47 6.41 -3.34 -17.44
N ARG A 48 6.87 -2.38 -18.27
CA ARG A 48 7.57 -2.67 -19.55
C ARG A 48 6.79 -3.65 -20.45
N GLY A 49 5.46 -3.58 -20.41
CA GLY A 49 4.57 -4.43 -21.20
C GLY A 49 4.28 -5.83 -20.61
N ALA A 50 4.90 -6.21 -19.49
CA ALA A 50 4.63 -7.46 -18.79
C ALA A 50 3.65 -7.23 -17.62
N GLU A 51 2.70 -8.14 -17.46
CA GLU A 51 1.78 -8.17 -16.33
C GLU A 51 2.45 -8.81 -15.11
N HIS A 52 2.29 -8.16 -13.96
CA HIS A 52 2.81 -8.60 -12.68
C HIS A 52 1.70 -8.61 -11.62
N ALA A 53 1.79 -9.55 -10.69
CA ALA A 53 0.94 -9.63 -9.52
C ALA A 53 1.78 -10.10 -8.34
N ASP A 54 1.90 -9.25 -7.33
CA ASP A 54 2.67 -9.51 -6.11
C ASP A 54 1.76 -9.44 -4.88
N VAL A 55 1.93 -10.34 -3.92
CA VAL A 55 1.20 -10.33 -2.66
C VAL A 55 2.02 -9.62 -1.58
N ILE A 56 1.48 -8.51 -1.06
CA ILE A 56 2.11 -7.67 -0.04
C ILE A 56 1.43 -7.91 1.31
N SER A 57 2.23 -8.03 2.38
CA SER A 57 1.75 -8.55 3.66
C SER A 57 0.69 -7.72 4.38
N SER A 58 0.55 -6.44 4.05
CA SER A 58 -0.44 -5.54 4.64
C SER A 58 -1.01 -4.56 3.62
N VAL A 59 -2.19 -4.01 3.93
CA VAL A 59 -2.85 -2.96 3.15
C VAL A 59 -1.97 -1.71 3.02
N ASP A 60 -1.35 -1.26 4.12
CA ASP A 60 -0.53 -0.05 4.13
C ASP A 60 0.69 -0.20 3.21
N GLU A 61 1.38 -1.34 3.30
CA GLU A 61 2.54 -1.64 2.44
C GLU A 61 2.12 -1.79 0.97
N ALA A 62 0.97 -2.42 0.70
CA ALA A 62 0.45 -2.55 -0.67
C ALA A 62 0.14 -1.18 -1.30
N LEU A 63 -0.33 -0.22 -0.51
CA LEU A 63 -0.59 1.14 -0.95
C LEU A 63 0.70 1.93 -1.17
N LEU A 64 1.72 1.72 -0.35
CA LEU A 64 3.05 2.29 -0.60
C LEU A 64 3.62 1.76 -1.92
N VAL A 65 3.47 0.47 -2.21
CA VAL A 65 3.83 -0.13 -3.50
C VAL A 65 3.03 0.51 -4.65
N ALA A 66 1.72 0.64 -4.51
CA ALA A 66 0.88 1.26 -5.53
C ALA A 66 1.24 2.73 -5.77
N GLY A 67 1.55 3.48 -4.70
CA GLY A 67 2.02 4.86 -4.78
C GLY A 67 3.34 4.97 -5.52
N MET A 68 4.31 4.11 -5.19
CA MET A 68 5.57 4.00 -5.93
C MET A 68 5.34 3.70 -7.42
N LEU A 69 4.47 2.75 -7.75
CA LEU A 69 4.13 2.40 -9.14
C LEU A 69 3.39 3.53 -9.88
N SER A 70 2.64 4.37 -9.17
CA SER A 70 1.92 5.50 -9.77
C SER A 70 2.83 6.66 -10.20
N ALA A 71 4.08 6.71 -9.70
CA ALA A 71 5.01 7.74 -10.10
C ALA A 71 5.48 7.52 -11.55
N PRO A 72 5.59 8.59 -12.37
CA PRO A 72 6.02 8.47 -13.77
C PRO A 72 7.37 7.76 -13.94
N LEU A 73 8.27 7.91 -12.96
CA LEU A 73 9.58 7.27 -12.95
C LEU A 73 9.53 5.74 -12.83
N ALA A 74 8.47 5.18 -12.27
CA ALA A 74 8.32 3.73 -12.18
C ALA A 74 8.00 3.08 -13.54
N GLY A 75 7.46 3.85 -14.50
CA GLY A 75 7.08 3.35 -15.82
C GLY A 75 6.04 2.24 -15.80
N ALA A 76 5.26 2.16 -14.71
CA ALA A 76 4.18 1.19 -14.56
C ALA A 76 2.85 1.81 -14.97
N ASP A 77 1.93 0.96 -15.41
CA ASP A 77 0.55 1.33 -15.67
C ASP A 77 -0.42 0.26 -15.17
N SER A 78 -1.72 0.53 -15.30
CA SER A 78 -2.78 -0.42 -14.94
C SER A 78 -2.70 -0.93 -13.50
N VAL A 79 -2.22 -0.09 -12.58
CA VAL A 79 -1.97 -0.46 -11.18
C VAL A 79 -3.30 -0.70 -10.46
N ARG A 80 -3.43 -1.89 -9.85
CA ARG A 80 -4.60 -2.29 -9.07
C ARG A 80 -4.20 -2.88 -7.72
N VAL A 81 -5.00 -2.57 -6.70
CA VAL A 81 -4.85 -3.17 -5.37
C VAL A 81 -6.14 -3.91 -5.03
N GLU A 82 -6.01 -5.19 -4.68
CA GLU A 82 -7.11 -6.12 -4.41
C GLU A 82 -6.80 -6.94 -3.14
N PRO A 83 -7.79 -7.48 -2.43
CA PRO A 83 -7.53 -8.42 -1.33
C PRO A 83 -6.77 -9.64 -1.85
N ALA A 84 -5.76 -10.11 -1.12
CA ALA A 84 -5.07 -11.34 -1.51
C ALA A 84 -6.01 -12.54 -1.35
N THR A 85 -6.07 -13.40 -2.36
CA THR A 85 -6.80 -14.67 -2.29
C THR A 85 -6.01 -15.76 -1.57
N SER A 86 -4.69 -15.60 -1.45
CA SER A 86 -3.77 -16.48 -0.73
C SER A 86 -3.27 -15.81 0.56
N GLY A 87 -3.08 -16.60 1.62
CA GLY A 87 -2.64 -16.09 2.93
C GLY A 87 -1.13 -15.90 3.07
N GLN A 88 -0.34 -16.24 2.06
CA GLN A 88 1.12 -16.09 2.09
C GLN A 88 1.54 -14.92 1.22
N ALA A 89 2.21 -13.94 1.84
CA ALA A 89 2.75 -12.79 1.15
C ALA A 89 4.10 -13.12 0.49
N ASP A 90 4.29 -12.60 -0.71
CA ASP A 90 5.56 -12.63 -1.43
C ASP A 90 6.55 -11.65 -0.81
N PHE A 91 6.04 -10.51 -0.34
CA PHE A 91 6.83 -9.44 0.26
C PHE A 91 6.22 -8.94 1.56
N ARG A 92 7.06 -8.69 2.57
CA ARG A 92 6.61 -8.13 3.85
C ARG A 92 6.47 -6.62 3.77
N THR A 93 7.36 -5.95 3.05
CA THR A 93 7.41 -4.48 2.98
C THR A 93 7.54 -3.98 1.54
N ALA A 94 7.12 -2.75 1.30
CA ALA A 94 7.24 -2.04 0.03
C ALA A 94 8.70 -1.81 -0.36
N LEU A 95 9.60 -1.62 0.62
CA LEU A 95 11.04 -1.52 0.36
C LEU A 95 11.64 -2.84 -0.10
N GLU A 96 11.27 -3.96 0.53
CA GLU A 96 11.68 -5.30 0.09
C GLU A 96 11.21 -5.59 -1.34
N TRP A 97 9.93 -5.30 -1.62
CA TRP A 97 9.36 -5.38 -2.96
C TRP A 97 10.14 -4.50 -3.95
N GLY A 98 10.40 -3.24 -3.59
CA GLY A 98 11.07 -2.26 -4.45
C GLY A 98 12.49 -2.69 -4.79
N ARG A 99 13.24 -3.22 -3.82
CA ARG A 99 14.59 -3.76 -4.06
C ARG A 99 14.56 -4.95 -5.01
N ALA A 100 13.58 -5.84 -4.84
CA ALA A 100 13.45 -7.04 -5.68
C ALA A 100 12.97 -6.74 -7.11
N ARG A 101 12.07 -5.77 -7.30
CA ARG A 101 11.45 -5.45 -8.60
C ARG A 101 12.16 -4.34 -9.38
N LEU A 102 12.70 -3.34 -8.68
CA LEU A 102 13.29 -2.15 -9.30
C LEU A 102 14.82 -2.11 -9.14
N GLY A 103 15.37 -2.78 -8.14
CA GLY A 103 16.77 -2.66 -7.75
C GLY A 103 17.06 -1.39 -6.95
N GLU A 104 18.19 -1.37 -6.25
CA GLU A 104 18.54 -0.30 -5.29
C GLU A 104 18.61 1.09 -5.93
N VAL A 105 19.19 1.20 -7.13
CA VAL A 105 19.41 2.50 -7.80
C VAL A 105 18.09 3.15 -8.22
N ASP A 106 17.20 2.39 -8.86
CA ASP A 106 15.94 2.95 -9.33
C ASP A 106 14.94 3.12 -8.18
N LEU A 107 15.00 2.26 -7.16
CA LEU A 107 14.27 2.48 -5.91
C LEU A 107 14.68 3.79 -5.23
N ALA A 108 15.98 4.07 -5.10
CA ALA A 108 16.46 5.29 -4.46
C ALA A 108 15.98 6.56 -5.19
N LYS A 109 15.99 6.57 -6.53
CA LYS A 109 15.43 7.68 -7.33
C LYS A 109 13.93 7.85 -7.08
N LEU A 110 13.21 6.73 -6.98
CA LEU A 110 11.77 6.72 -6.77
C LEU A 110 11.39 7.22 -5.38
N LEU A 111 12.12 6.81 -4.35
CA LEU A 111 11.93 7.31 -2.99
C LEU A 111 12.23 8.81 -2.90
N ALA A 112 13.33 9.26 -3.52
CA ALA A 112 13.67 10.67 -3.60
C ALA A 112 12.57 11.51 -4.28
N TRP A 113 11.91 10.98 -5.32
CA TRP A 113 10.77 11.64 -5.97
C TRP A 113 9.60 11.88 -5.01
N TRP A 114 9.33 10.91 -4.14
CA TRP A 114 8.31 11.02 -3.09
C TRP A 114 8.79 11.76 -1.83
N SER A 115 10.04 12.25 -1.82
CA SER A 115 10.69 12.86 -0.65
C SER A 115 10.76 11.93 0.58
N LEU A 116 10.97 10.63 0.33
CA LEU A 116 11.11 9.56 1.33
C LEU A 116 12.56 9.09 1.46
#